data_AF-A0AAF0R1R9-F1
#
_entry.id   AF-A0AAF0R1R9-F1
#
_cell.length_a   1.000
_cell.length_b   1.000
_cell.length_c   1.000
_cell.angle_alpha   90.00
_cell.angle_beta   90.00
_cell.angle_gamma   90.00
#
_symmetry.space_group_name_H-M   'P 1'
#
loop_
_entity.id
_entity.type
_entity.pdbx_description
1 polymer ?
#
loop_
_entity_poly.entity_id
_entity_poly.type
_entity_poly.pdbx_seq_one_letter_code
_entity_poly.pdbx_strand_id
1 'polypeptide(L)' 'MESGSLDKYMNIWLVKEAKIVKTYNGNDCIFQVCWNKEGNKVAACFGNKKLRVFDIQL' A
#
# COMPACT_ATOMS: atom_id res chain seq x y z
N MET A 1 -12.22 -12.13 6.70
CA MET A 1 -12.92 -11.06 5.96
C MET A 1 -11.84 -10.25 5.28
N GLU A 2 -11.61 -10.51 3.99
CA GLU A 2 -10.68 -9.73 3.18
C GLU A 2 -11.49 -8.59 2.55
N SER A 3 -11.32 -7.37 3.07
CA SER A 3 -11.88 -6.17 2.46
C SER A 3 -11.01 -5.78 1.26
N GLY A 4 -11.30 -6.37 0.10
CA GLY A 4 -10.71 -5.93 -1.17
C GLY A 4 -11.39 -4.63 -1.59
N SER A 5 -10.69 -3.50 -1.50
CA SER A 5 -11.19 -2.25 -2.06
C SER A 5 -11.07 -2.29 -3.59
N LEU A 6 -12.15 -1.92 -4.29
CA LEU A 6 -12.11 -1.60 -5.74
C LEU A 6 -11.34 -0.31 -6.01
N ASP A 7 -11.02 0.43 -4.94
CA ASP A 7 -10.21 1.63 -5.02
C ASP A 7 -8.79 1.19 -5.32
N LYS A 8 -8.36 1.50 -6.53
CA LYS A 8 -7.01 1.35 -7.09
C LYS A 8 -5.93 2.14 -6.35
N TYR A 9 -6.19 2.56 -5.11
CA TYR A 9 -5.40 3.50 -4.36
C TYR A 9 -4.90 2.87 -3.06
N MET A 10 -3.59 2.86 -2.88
CA MET A 10 -2.97 2.57 -1.58
C MET A 10 -2.66 3.88 -0.88
N ASN A 11 -3.32 4.14 0.23
CA ASN A 11 -3.01 5.30 1.07
C ASN A 11 -2.09 4.87 2.21
N ILE A 12 -1.00 5.62 2.39
CA ILE A 12 -0.13 5.52 3.56
C ILE A 12 -0.47 6.65 4.50
N TRP A 13 -0.72 6.29 5.75
CA TRP A 13 -1.20 7.17 6.80
C TRP A 13 -0.15 7.32 7.88
N LEU A 14 0.08 8.56 8.31
CA LEU A 14 0.79 8.81 9.55
C LEU A 14 -0.22 8.74 10.70
N VAL A 15 -0.19 7.64 11.45
CA VAL A 15 -1.18 7.35 12.50
C VAL A 15 -1.22 8.44 13.57
N LYS A 16 -0.05 9.02 13.91
CA LYS A 16 0.05 10.07 14.95
C LYS A 16 -0.69 11.36 14.59
N GLU A 17 -0.78 11.69 13.31
CA GLU A 17 -1.39 12.94 12.82
C GLU A 17 -2.70 12.69 12.08
N ALA A 18 -3.15 11.43 12.01
CA ALA A 18 -4.30 11.00 11.22
C ALA A 18 -4.29 11.53 9.77
N LYS A 19 -3.10 11.66 9.18
CA LYS A 19 -2.91 12.32 7.88
C LYS A 19 -2.39 11.35 6.82
N ILE A 20 -2.91 11.49 5.61
CA ILE A 20 -2.37 10.79 4.43
C ILE A 20 -1.04 11.44 4.06
N VAL A 21 0.03 10.65 4.08
CA VAL A 21 1.38 11.09 3.70
C VAL A 21 1.71 10.76 2.26
N LYS A 22 1.21 9.64 1.74
CA LYS A 22 1.38 9.24 0.34
C LYS A 22 0.17 8.47 -0.16
N THR A 23 -0.20 8.71 -1.40
CA THR A 23 -1.20 7.94 -2.14
C THR A 23 -0.54 7.32 -3.35
N TYR A 24 -0.58 6.00 -3.46
CA TYR A 24 -0.12 5.27 -4.64
C TYR A 24 -1.31 4.82 -5.46
N ASN A 25 -1.34 5.25 -6.72
CA ASN A 25 -2.29 4.72 -7.69
C ASN A 25 -1.70 3.44 -8.30
N GLY A 26 -2.22 2.30 -7.87
CA GLY A 26 -1.99 1.04 -8.55
C GLY A 26 -3.17 0.78 -9.46
N ASN A 27 -2.92 0.61 -10.76
CA ASN A 27 -3.99 0.46 -11.78
C ASN A 27 -4.98 -0.71 -11.55
N ASP A 28 -4.88 -1.45 -10.45
CA ASP A 28 -5.68 -2.62 -10.10
C ASP A 28 -5.91 -2.71 -8.58
N CYS A 29 -6.84 -3.58 -8.18
CA CYS A 29 -7.16 -3.86 -6.78
C CYS A 29 -5.94 -4.42 -6.04
N ILE A 30 -5.79 -4.00 -4.78
CA ILE A 30 -4.75 -4.48 -3.87
C ILE A 30 -5.36 -5.53 -2.96
N PHE A 31 -4.78 -6.73 -2.95
CA PHE A 31 -5.27 -7.85 -2.15
C PHE A 31 -4.49 -8.00 -0.84
N GLN A 32 -3.20 -7.69 -0.89
CA GLN A 32 -2.31 -7.87 0.25
C GLN A 32 -1.23 -6.80 0.27
N VAL A 33 -0.90 -6.36 1.48
CA VAL A 33 0.23 -5.46 1.75
C VAL A 33 1.08 -6.05 2.87
N CYS A 34 2.40 -5.88 2.79
CA CYS A 34 3.34 -6.34 3.81
C CYS A 34 4.48 -5.33 3.97
N TRP A 35 4.82 -5.01 5.21
CA TRP A 35 5.98 -4.19 5.54
C TRP A 35 7.23 -5.08 5.63
N ASN A 36 8.36 -4.56 5.20
CA ASN A 36 9.62 -5.20 5.51
C ASN A 36 9.97 -5.01 7.00
N LYS A 37 10.93 -5.81 7.50
CA LYS A 37 11.36 -5.80 8.90
C LYS A 37 11.82 -4.42 9.39
N GLU A 38 12.48 -3.66 8.52
CA GLU A 38 13.03 -2.33 8.83
C GLU A 38 11.97 -1.22 8.76
N GLY A 39 10.75 -1.50 8.28
CA GLY A 39 9.67 -0.52 8.17
C GLY A 39 9.87 0.56 7.09
N ASN A 40 10.91 0.44 6.24
CA ASN A 40 11.21 1.42 5.19
C ASN A 40 10.70 1.01 3.80
N LYS A 41 10.14 -0.20 3.65
CA LYS A 41 9.56 -0.67 2.39
C LYS A 41 8.22 -1.36 2.62
N VAL A 42 7.29 -1.14 1.69
CA VAL A 42 6.01 -1.85 1.60
C VAL A 42 5.95 -2.63 0.30
N ALA A 43 5.61 -3.91 0.38
CA ALA A 43 5.19 -4.69 -0.78
C ALA A 43 3.66 -4.66 -0.89
N ALA A 44 3.14 -4.47 -2.10
CA ALA A 44 1.71 -4.62 -2.41
C ALA A 44 1.50 -5.58 -3.57
N CYS A 45 0.56 -6.51 -3.39
CA CYS A 45 0.14 -7.48 -4.40
C CYS A 45 -1.12 -6.99 -5.12
N PHE A 46 -1.04 -6.87 -6.44
CA PHE A 46 -2.11 -6.37 -7.30
C PHE A 46 -2.83 -7.50 -8.05
N GLY A 47 -4.11 -7.29 -8.37
CA GLY A 47 -4.94 -8.23 -9.14
C GLY A 47 -4.41 -8.57 -10.52
N ASN A 48 -3.68 -7.63 -11.14
CA ASN A 48 -2.97 -7.82 -12.41
C ASN A 48 -1.73 -8.73 -12.31
N LYS A 49 -1.59 -9.51 -11.22
CA LYS A 49 -0.45 -10.41 -10.96
C LYS A 49 0.89 -9.70 -10.86
N LYS A 50 0.90 -8.38 -10.64
CA LYS A 50 2.13 -7.63 -10.37
C LYS A 50 2.30 -7.42 -8.87
N LEU A 51 3.55 -7.53 -8.44
CA LEU A 51 3.98 -7.07 -7.13
C LEU A 51 4.74 -5.76 -7.31
N ARG A 52 4.41 -4.75 -6.51
CA ARG A 52 5.21 -3.52 -6.45
C ARG A 52 5.75 -3.35 -5.04
N VAL A 53 7.01 -2.92 -4.97
CA VAL A 53 7.65 -2.53 -3.73
C VAL A 53 7.78 -1.02 -3.72
N PHE A 54 7.33 -0.41 -2.63
CA PHE A 54 7.34 1.02 -2.42
C PHE A 54 8.36 1.35 -1.35
N ASP A 55 9.32 2.21 -1.72
CA ASP A 55 10.26 2.81 -0.79
C ASP A 55 9.54 3.90 0.02
N ILE A 56 9.33 3.59 1.29
CA ILE A 56 8.75 4.52 2.26
C ILE A 56 9.92 5.19 2.97
N GLN A 57 10.57 6.09 2.23
CA GLN A 57 11.35 7.13 2.87
C GLN A 57 10.34 8.14 3.41
N LEU A 58 10.20 8.17 4.73
CA LEU A 58 9.50 9.19 5.50
C LEU A 58 10.46 10.34 5.78
#